data_AF-A0A923HHW9-F1
#
_entry.id   AF-A0A923HHW9-F1
#
_cell.length_a   1.000
_cell.length_b   1.000
_cell.length_c   1.000
_cell.angle_alpha   90.00
_cell.angle_beta   90.00
_cell.angle_gamma   90.00
#
_symmetry.space_group_name_H-M   'P 1'
#
loop_
_entity.id
_entity.type
_entity.pdbx_description
1 polymer ?
#
loop_
_entity_poly.entity_id
_entity_poly.type
_entity_poly.pdbx_seq_one_letter_code
_entity_poly.pdbx_strand_id
1 'polypeptide(L)'
;MDRLKGQAASVRNTVSISGGNESEVSTTHIAMFQVGDKQVTLKSKEPVLINEGNEVVLAGTDKSGVFKALAYKNCATGAEGNAGWFGRMLFGLFFPIVSVIVWRTFPGDSFSLIPKLFAMMFLCTGVYMLASGANVFRAVGVVKEAEA
;
A
#
# COMPACT_ATOMS: atom_id res chain seq x y z
N MET A 1 7.50 -7.06 10.31
CA MET A 1 6.56 -7.46 9.24
C MET A 1 6.00 -8.76 9.71
N ASP A 2 4.69 -8.80 9.89
CA ASP A 2 4.04 -9.89 10.57
C ASP A 2 3.29 -10.72 9.54
N ARG A 3 3.25 -12.02 9.76
CA ARG A 3 2.54 -12.98 8.92
C ARG A 3 1.38 -13.56 9.70
N LEU A 4 0.24 -13.73 9.04
CA LEU A 4 -0.94 -14.37 9.59
C LEU A 4 -1.44 -15.41 8.59
N LYS A 5 -1.71 -16.63 9.07
CA LYS A 5 -2.25 -17.72 8.26
C LYS A 5 -3.44 -18.33 8.99
N GLY A 6 -4.50 -18.64 8.26
CA GLY A 6 -5.68 -19.33 8.81
C GLY A 6 -6.88 -19.21 7.89
N GLN A 7 -8.05 -19.63 8.39
CA GLN A 7 -9.30 -19.50 7.65
C GLN A 7 -9.89 -18.11 7.82
N ALA A 8 -10.37 -17.53 6.72
CA ALA A 8 -11.10 -16.27 6.73
C ALA A 8 -12.51 -16.49 7.26
N ALA A 9 -12.90 -15.71 8.27
CA ALA A 9 -14.22 -15.72 8.87
C ALA A 9 -14.86 -14.33 8.85
N SER A 10 -16.19 -14.25 8.90
CA SER A 10 -16.95 -12.99 8.89
C SER A 10 -16.54 -12.03 7.77
N VAL A 11 -16.38 -12.54 6.54
CA VAL A 11 -15.87 -11.76 5.41
C VAL A 11 -16.86 -10.69 4.97
N ARG A 12 -16.39 -9.43 4.91
CA ARG A 12 -17.13 -8.26 4.43
C ARG A 12 -16.31 -7.49 3.41
N ASN A 13 -16.92 -7.22 2.25
CA ASN A 13 -16.31 -6.41 1.20
C ASN A 13 -17.04 -5.07 1.11
N THR A 14 -16.27 -4.00 1.01
CA THR A 14 -16.76 -2.64 0.79
C THR A 14 -15.85 -1.91 -0.19
N VAL A 15 -16.31 -0.77 -0.68
CA VAL A 15 -15.56 0.09 -1.59
C VAL A 15 -15.54 1.51 -1.05
N SER A 16 -14.39 2.16 -1.16
CA SER A 16 -14.25 3.58 -0.93
C SER A 16 -13.99 4.23 -2.29
N ILE A 17 -14.91 5.08 -2.71
CA ILE A 17 -14.85 5.81 -3.98
C ILE A 17 -14.47 7.24 -3.65
N SER A 18 -13.47 7.76 -4.35
CA SER A 18 -13.03 9.15 -4.26
C SER A 18 -12.91 9.76 -5.65
N GLY A 19 -13.51 10.92 -5.88
CA GLY A 19 -13.55 11.62 -7.18
C GLY A 19 -14.98 11.95 -7.62
N GLY A 20 -15.17 12.98 -8.46
CA GLY A 20 -16.49 13.43 -8.94
C GLY A 20 -16.47 14.59 -9.96
N ASN A 21 -17.59 14.74 -10.69
CA ASN A 21 -17.97 15.65 -11.79
C ASN A 21 -16.96 15.97 -12.92
N GLU A 22 -15.68 16.23 -12.63
CA GLU A 22 -14.63 16.52 -13.62
C GLU A 22 -13.26 15.92 -13.25
N SER A 23 -13.19 15.10 -12.18
CA SER A 23 -11.95 14.48 -11.68
C SER A 23 -11.89 12.97 -11.94
N GLU A 24 -10.68 12.43 -11.99
CA GLU A 24 -10.44 10.98 -12.03
C GLU A 24 -11.13 10.28 -10.84
N VAL A 25 -11.98 9.30 -11.13
CA VAL A 25 -12.66 8.48 -10.12
C VAL A 25 -11.73 7.35 -9.71
N SER A 26 -11.33 7.33 -8.45
CA SER A 26 -10.51 6.28 -7.87
C SER A 26 -11.35 5.40 -6.94
N THR A 27 -11.34 4.10 -7.19
CA THR A 27 -12.01 3.09 -6.34
C THR A 27 -10.97 2.31 -5.55
N THR A 28 -11.15 2.25 -4.24
CA THR A 28 -10.38 1.38 -3.34
C THR A 28 -11.28 0.29 -2.79
N HIS A 29 -10.96 -0.96 -3.09
CA HIS A 29 -11.62 -2.12 -2.51
C HIS A 29 -11.06 -2.38 -1.10
N ILE A 30 -11.97 -2.57 -0.15
CA ILE A 30 -11.63 -2.84 1.25
C ILE A 30 -12.30 -4.14 1.65
N ALA A 31 -11.49 -5.12 2.08
CA ALA A 31 -11.98 -6.35 2.68
C ALA A 31 -11.70 -6.33 4.18
N MET A 32 -12.70 -6.70 4.97
CA MET A 32 -12.63 -6.83 6.42
C MET A 32 -13.09 -8.24 6.79
N PHE A 33 -12.28 -8.96 7.54
CA PHE A 33 -12.56 -10.35 7.92
C PHE A 33 -11.75 -10.71 9.16
N GLN A 34 -11.96 -11.90 9.71
CA GLN A 34 -11.24 -12.43 10.86
C GLN A 34 -10.38 -13.62 10.43
N VAL A 35 -9.22 -13.78 11.07
CA VAL A 35 -8.39 -14.98 10.94
C VAL A 35 -7.92 -15.36 12.33
N GLY A 36 -8.44 -16.48 12.86
CA GLY A 36 -8.35 -16.78 14.28
C GLY A 36 -8.98 -15.65 15.11
N ASP A 37 -8.26 -15.17 16.12
CA ASP A 37 -8.75 -14.10 17.00
C ASP A 37 -8.43 -12.68 16.50
N LYS A 38 -7.87 -12.54 15.28
CA LYS A 38 -7.44 -11.25 14.75
C LYS A 38 -8.43 -10.70 13.72
N GLN A 39 -8.86 -9.45 13.94
CA GLN A 39 -9.54 -8.68 12.92
C GLN A 39 -8.53 -8.23 11.86
N VAL A 40 -8.82 -8.54 10.60
CA VAL A 40 -8.01 -8.19 9.43
C VAL A 40 -8.70 -7.09 8.63
N THR A 41 -7.91 -6.14 8.14
CA THR A 41 -8.34 -5.19 7.10
C THR A 41 -7.32 -5.18 5.97
N LEU A 42 -7.81 -5.35 4.75
CA LEU A 42 -7.03 -5.32 3.51
C LEU A 42 -7.58 -4.23 2.60
N LYS A 43 -6.70 -3.40 2.06
CA LYS A 43 -7.05 -2.39 1.05
C LYS A 43 -6.32 -2.69 -0.25
N SER A 44 -7.05 -2.69 -1.36
CA SER A 44 -6.53 -3.01 -2.68
C SER A 44 -7.15 -2.08 -3.74
N LYS A 45 -6.43 -1.85 -4.83
CA LYS A 45 -6.99 -1.18 -6.02
C LYS A 45 -7.84 -2.11 -6.87
N GLU A 46 -7.67 -3.41 -6.68
CA GLU A 46 -8.40 -4.46 -7.38
C GLU A 46 -9.32 -5.20 -6.38
N PRO A 47 -10.42 -5.80 -6.85
CA PRO A 47 -11.29 -6.60 -6.00
C PRO A 47 -10.53 -7.66 -5.20
N VAL A 48 -10.84 -7.78 -3.91
CA VAL A 48 -10.27 -8.81 -3.05
C VAL A 48 -11.05 -10.10 -3.23
N LEU A 49 -10.37 -11.17 -3.63
CA LEU A 49 -10.96 -12.48 -3.91
C LEU A 49 -10.75 -13.43 -2.73
N ILE A 50 -11.36 -13.09 -1.59
CA ILE A 50 -11.39 -13.93 -0.38
C ILE A 50 -12.86 -14.15 -0.02
N ASN A 51 -13.24 -15.41 0.20
CA ASN A 51 -14.57 -15.79 0.66
C ASN A 51 -14.50 -16.46 2.04
N GLU A 52 -15.66 -16.58 2.69
CA GLU A 52 -15.81 -17.27 3.97
C GLU A 52 -15.24 -18.69 3.90
N GLY A 53 -14.50 -19.09 4.95
CA GLY A 53 -13.89 -20.40 5.08
C GLY A 53 -12.65 -20.62 4.21
N ASN A 54 -12.23 -19.64 3.39
CA ASN A 54 -11.02 -19.79 2.58
C ASN A 54 -9.78 -19.75 3.47
N GLU A 55 -8.86 -20.68 3.26
CA GLU A 55 -7.53 -20.60 3.88
C GLU A 55 -6.73 -19.50 3.19
N VAL A 56 -6.19 -18.57 3.98
CA VAL A 56 -5.46 -17.40 3.49
C VAL A 56 -4.12 -17.24 4.20
N VAL A 57 -3.15 -16.69 3.47
CA VAL A 57 -1.88 -16.20 4.01
C VAL A 57 -1.82 -14.70 3.81
N LEU A 58 -1.50 -13.97 4.87
CA LEU A 58 -1.47 -12.53 4.91
C LEU A 58 -0.11 -12.05 5.41
N ALA A 59 0.36 -10.94 4.87
CA ALA A 59 1.51 -10.21 5.39
C ALA A 59 1.17 -8.74 5.59
N GLY A 60 1.58 -8.19 6.74
CA GLY A 60 1.22 -6.84 7.11
C GLY A 60 1.77 -6.42 8.46
N THR A 61 1.05 -5.50 9.10
CA THR A 61 1.41 -5.00 10.43
C THR A 61 0.21 -5.08 11.34
N ASP A 62 0.40 -5.57 12.55
CA ASP A 62 -0.59 -5.43 13.61
C ASP A 62 -0.53 -4.02 14.20
N LYS A 63 -1.64 -3.28 14.16
CA LYS A 63 -1.75 -1.97 14.79
C LYS A 63 -3.02 -1.91 15.62
N SER A 64 -2.86 -1.78 16.94
CA SER A 64 -3.96 -1.59 17.88
C SER A 64 -5.02 -2.71 17.82
N GLY A 65 -4.60 -3.96 17.65
CA GLY A 65 -5.50 -5.13 17.62
C GLY A 65 -6.18 -5.37 16.27
N VAL A 66 -5.87 -4.57 15.25
CA VAL A 66 -6.29 -4.81 13.86
C VAL A 66 -5.08 -5.10 13.01
N PHE A 67 -5.10 -6.28 12.38
CA PHE A 67 -4.08 -6.69 11.44
C PHE A 67 -4.31 -6.01 10.08
N LYS A 68 -3.48 -5.02 9.76
CA LYS A 68 -3.52 -4.35 8.47
C LYS A 68 -2.71 -5.14 7.45
N ALA A 69 -3.40 -5.93 6.64
CA ALA A 69 -2.79 -6.69 5.56
C ALA A 69 -2.34 -5.74 4.43
N LEU A 70 -1.10 -5.93 3.98
CA LEU A 70 -0.50 -5.24 2.83
C LEU A 70 -0.43 -6.14 1.61
N ALA A 71 -0.38 -7.46 1.81
CA ALA A 71 -0.46 -8.47 0.78
C ALA A 71 -1.26 -9.68 1.30
N TYR A 72 -1.91 -10.39 0.39
CA TYR A 72 -2.62 -11.63 0.68
C TYR A 72 -2.42 -12.65 -0.43
N LYS A 73 -2.62 -13.90 -0.05
CA LYS A 73 -2.89 -15.01 -0.95
C LYS A 73 -4.05 -15.84 -0.41
N ASN A 74 -4.97 -16.18 -1.30
CA ASN A 74 -6.01 -17.16 -1.06
C ASN A 74 -5.49 -18.54 -1.50
N CYS A 75 -5.32 -19.45 -0.54
CA CYS A 75 -4.82 -20.79 -0.81
C CYS A 75 -5.86 -21.68 -1.52
N ALA A 76 -7.16 -21.38 -1.38
CA ALA A 76 -8.22 -22.15 -2.02
C ALA A 76 -8.35 -21.84 -3.52
N THR A 77 -8.18 -20.57 -3.92
CA THR A 77 -8.35 -20.13 -5.31
C THR A 77 -7.04 -19.80 -6.02
N GLY A 78 -5.94 -19.67 -5.28
CA GLY A 78 -4.66 -19.17 -5.78
C GLY A 78 -4.63 -17.66 -6.01
N ALA A 79 -5.71 -16.93 -5.71
CA ALA A 79 -5.77 -15.49 -5.92
C ALA A 79 -4.79 -14.73 -5.01
N GLU A 80 -4.07 -13.76 -5.56
CA GLU A 80 -3.12 -12.91 -4.84
C GLU A 80 -3.49 -11.45 -4.99
N GLY A 81 -3.07 -10.63 -4.04
CA GLY A 81 -3.18 -9.18 -4.19
C GLY A 81 -2.37 -8.42 -3.17
N ASN A 82 -2.19 -7.13 -3.43
CA ASN A 82 -1.40 -6.25 -2.58
C ASN A 82 -1.94 -4.82 -2.58
N ALA A 83 -1.53 -4.04 -1.57
CA ALA A 83 -1.97 -2.67 -1.38
C ALA A 83 -1.35 -1.65 -2.37
N GLY A 84 -0.77 -2.10 -3.49
CA GLY A 84 -0.19 -1.29 -4.54
C GLY A 84 1.23 -0.79 -4.23
N TRP A 85 2.23 -1.65 -4.41
CA TRP A 85 3.64 -1.27 -4.22
C TRP A 85 4.23 -0.48 -5.40
N PHE A 86 3.85 -0.83 -6.64
CA PHE A 86 4.53 -0.35 -7.84
C PHE A 86 4.45 1.18 -8.00
N GLY A 87 3.24 1.74 -7.95
CA GLY A 87 3.06 3.19 -8.05
C GLY A 87 3.79 3.96 -6.94
N ARG A 88 3.85 3.40 -5.72
CA ARG A 88 4.58 4.01 -4.61
C ARG A 88 6.08 4.04 -4.85
N MET A 89 6.63 2.96 -5.44
CA MET A 89 8.04 2.93 -5.83
C MET A 89 8.36 3.91 -6.95
N LEU A 90 7.52 3.93 -8.00
CA LEU A 90 7.73 4.79 -9.16
C LEU A 90 7.74 6.27 -8.77
N PHE A 91 6.68 6.74 -8.09
CA PHE A 91 6.60 8.14 -7.64
C PHE A 91 7.58 8.44 -6.50
N GLY A 92 7.87 7.44 -5.67
CA GLY A 92 8.89 7.52 -4.64
C GLY A 92 10.29 7.80 -5.20
N LEU A 93 10.60 7.31 -6.40
CA LEU A 93 11.85 7.61 -7.10
C LEU A 93 11.78 8.92 -7.89
N PHE A 94 10.62 9.21 -8.50
CA PHE A 94 10.41 10.41 -9.31
C PHE A 94 10.58 11.69 -8.49
N PHE A 95 9.93 11.81 -7.33
CA PHE A 95 9.94 13.06 -6.56
C PHE A 95 11.33 13.48 -6.03
N PRO A 96 12.20 12.58 -5.52
CA PRO A 96 13.56 12.93 -5.14
C PRO A 96 14.40 13.39 -6.34
N ILE A 97 14.22 12.78 -7.52
CA ILE A 97 14.91 13.21 -8.75
C ILE A 97 14.50 14.65 -9.09
N VAL A 98 13.20 14.94 -9.09
CA VAL A 98 12.69 16.30 -9.33
C VAL A 98 13.21 17.28 -8.28
N SER A 99 13.24 16.89 -7.00
CA SER A 99 13.81 17.70 -5.92
C SER A 99 15.27 18.06 -6.18
N VAL A 100 16.10 17.10 -6.59
CA VAL A 100 17.52 17.34 -6.89
C VAL A 100 17.66 18.29 -8.07
N ILE A 101 16.84 18.12 -9.13
CA ILE A 101 16.84 19.02 -10.29
C ILE A 101 16.51 20.46 -9.85
N VAL A 102 15.42 20.66 -9.09
CA VAL A 102 15.04 21.99 -8.59
C VAL A 102 16.15 22.61 -7.75
N TRP A 103 16.81 21.82 -6.90
CA TRP A 103 17.92 22.29 -6.08
C TRP A 103 19.12 22.77 -6.89
N ARG A 104 19.38 22.13 -8.04
CA ARG A 104 20.45 22.50 -8.97
C ARG A 104 20.09 23.71 -9.84
N THR A 105 18.82 23.84 -10.23
CA THR A 105 18.36 24.93 -11.11
C THR A 105 18.28 26.29 -10.41
N PHE A 106 18.01 26.34 -9.10
CA PHE A 106 17.84 27.59 -8.35
C PHE A 106 18.90 27.79 -7.25
N PRO A 107 20.17 28.07 -7.59
CA PRO A 107 21.20 28.36 -6.62
C PRO A 107 21.01 29.76 -5.98
N GLY A 108 21.24 29.87 -4.67
CA GLY A 108 21.58 31.10 -3.92
C GLY A 108 20.71 32.38 -3.93
N ASP A 109 19.81 32.62 -4.87
CA ASP A 109 19.19 33.93 -5.05
C ASP A 109 17.94 34.17 -4.19
N SER A 110 17.53 35.43 -4.03
CA SER A 110 16.35 35.83 -3.24
C SER A 110 15.04 35.17 -3.69
N PHE A 111 14.92 34.78 -4.96
CA PHE A 111 13.76 34.05 -5.49
C PHE A 111 13.84 32.52 -5.29
N SER A 112 15.01 31.99 -4.89
CA SER A 112 15.25 30.55 -4.78
C SER A 112 14.55 29.89 -3.58
N LEU A 113 14.04 30.67 -2.62
CA LEU A 113 13.42 30.15 -1.40
C LEU A 113 12.15 29.34 -1.71
N ILE A 114 11.23 29.89 -2.52
CA ILE A 114 9.94 29.25 -2.80
C ILE A 114 10.14 27.90 -3.53
N PRO A 115 10.89 27.81 -4.65
CA PRO A 115 11.15 26.53 -5.30
C PRO A 115 11.83 25.49 -4.40
N LYS A 116 12.75 25.90 -3.52
CA LYS A 116 13.44 24.99 -2.59
C LYS A 116 12.52 24.40 -1.52
N LEU A 117 11.52 25.16 -1.05
CA LEU A 117 10.51 24.62 -0.14
C LEU A 117 9.68 23.51 -0.80
N PHE A 118 9.28 23.70 -2.06
CA PHE A 118 8.63 22.65 -2.84
C PHE A 118 9.55 21.45 -3.06
N ALA A 119 10.84 21.68 -3.36
CA ALA A 119 11.81 20.60 -3.49
C ALA A 119 11.93 19.77 -2.20
N MET A 120 12.03 20.42 -1.03
CA MET A 120 12.02 19.72 0.26
C MET A 120 10.74 18.90 0.48
N MET A 121 9.57 19.46 0.15
CA MET A 121 8.30 18.75 0.24
C MET A 121 8.28 17.52 -0.68
N PHE A 122 8.75 17.65 -1.92
CA PHE A 122 8.86 16.53 -2.85
C PHE A 122 9.85 15.48 -2.36
N LEU A 123 11.00 15.87 -1.82
CA LEU A 123 11.98 14.95 -1.27
C LEU A 123 11.39 14.12 -0.13
N CYS A 124 10.77 14.78 0.86
CA CYS A 124 10.12 14.11 1.98
C CYS A 124 9.00 13.17 1.52
N THR A 125 8.16 13.63 0.58
CA THR A 125 7.07 12.83 0.00
C THR A 125 7.62 11.61 -0.73
N GLY A 126 8.66 11.79 -1.54
CA GLY A 126 9.32 10.73 -2.29
C GLY A 126 9.92 9.65 -1.39
N VAL A 127 10.70 10.06 -0.39
CA VAL A 127 11.30 9.14 0.60
C VAL A 127 10.21 8.38 1.35
N TYR A 128 9.14 9.05 1.78
CA TYR A 128 8.00 8.41 2.43
C TYR A 128 7.32 7.37 1.51
N MET A 129 7.10 7.71 0.23
CA MET A 129 6.50 6.80 -0.74
C MET A 129 7.38 5.58 -1.02
N LEU A 130 8.70 5.75 -1.11
CA LEU A 130 9.65 4.63 -1.23
C LEU A 130 9.58 3.71 -0.01
N ALA A 131 9.62 4.26 1.20
CA ALA A 131 9.52 3.47 2.43
C ALA A 131 8.17 2.72 2.50
N SER A 132 7.07 3.39 2.15
CA SER A 132 5.73 2.79 2.10
C SER A 132 5.61 1.70 1.04
N GLY A 133 6.18 1.92 -0.16
CA GLY A 133 6.26 0.94 -1.23
C GLY A 133 7.09 -0.28 -0.84
N ALA A 134 8.24 -0.06 -0.17
CA ALA A 134 9.14 -1.12 0.26
C ALA A 134 8.45 -2.07 1.24
N ASN A 135 7.67 -1.51 2.17
CA ASN A 135 6.89 -2.30 3.10
C ASN A 135 5.87 -3.21 2.38
N VAL A 136 5.17 -2.73 1.35
CA VAL A 136 4.25 -3.58 0.58
C VAL A 136 5.01 -4.63 -0.22
N PHE A 137 6.12 -4.27 -0.87
CA PHE A 137 6.94 -5.23 -1.62
C PHE A 137 7.46 -6.37 -0.73
N ARG A 138 7.95 -6.04 0.47
CA ARG A 138 8.36 -7.04 1.47
C ARG A 138 7.20 -7.93 1.90
N ALA A 139 6.01 -7.37 2.07
CA ALA A 139 4.82 -8.15 2.39
C ALA A 139 4.48 -9.16 1.28
N VAL A 140 4.60 -8.77 0.01
CA VAL A 140 4.42 -9.69 -1.12
C VAL A 140 5.45 -10.81 -1.09
N GLY A 141 6.73 -10.51 -0.81
CA GLY A 141 7.77 -11.52 -0.66
C GLY A 141 7.45 -12.55 0.44
N VAL A 142 7.04 -12.09 1.61
CA VAL A 142 6.66 -12.95 2.75
C VAL A 142 5.47 -13.87 2.42
N VAL A 143 4.51 -13.40 1.63
CA VAL A 143 3.38 -14.23 1.20
C VAL A 143 3.82 -15.31 0.20
N LYS A 144 4.75 -14.98 -0.72
CA LYS A 144 5.28 -15.93 -1.71
C LYS A 144 6.19 -16.99 -1.11
N GLU A 145 7.05 -16.61 -0.16
CA GLU A 145 7.90 -17.56 0.56
C GLU A 145 7.09 -18.59 1.36
N ALA A 146 5.83 -18.30 1.68
CA ALA A 146 4.93 -19.26 2.33
C ALA A 146 4.41 -20.38 1.42
N GLU A 147 4.74 -20.34 0.12
CA GLU A 147 4.45 -21.39 -0.87
C GLU A 147 5.52 -22.49 -0.93
N ALA A 148 6.76 -22.17 -0.51
CA ALA A 148 7.91 -23.06 -0.57
C ALA A 148 8.03 -23.92 0.70
#